data_AF-A0A0N1FY16-F1
#
_entry.id   AF-A0A0N1FY16-F1
#
_cell.length_a   1.000
_cell.length_b   1.000
_cell.length_c   1.000
_cell.angle_alpha   90.00
_cell.angle_beta   90.00
_cell.angle_gamma   90.00
#
_symmetry.space_group_name_H-M   'P 1'
#
loop_
_entity.id
_entity.type
_entity.pdbx_description
1 polymer ?
#
loop_
_entity_poly.entity_id
_entity_poly.type
_entity_poly.pdbx_seq_one_letter_code
_entity_poly.pdbx_strand_id
1 'polypeptide(L)'
;MTRRCTGTAGKVTNCQAGLSLHLASDSASAAVDWRLFLPESWDPASPKAEGAKTARRAGCGIPAEVGHVEKWRLTLDMSDENQ
;
A
#
# COMPACT_ATOMS: atom_id res chain seq x y z
N MET A 1 8.53 -14.56 2.28
CA MET A 1 7.46 -15.57 2.34
C MET A 1 6.15 -14.85 2.63
N THR A 2 5.30 -14.61 1.63
CA THR A 2 4.02 -13.89 1.85
C THR A 2 2.97 -14.93 2.23
N ARG A 3 2.65 -15.05 3.52
CA ARG A 3 1.54 -15.91 3.97
C ARG A 3 0.23 -15.23 3.57
N ARG A 4 -0.42 -15.74 2.54
CA ARG A 4 -1.76 -15.28 2.14
C ARG A 4 -2.80 -15.97 3.00
N CYS A 5 -3.24 -15.30 4.07
CA CYS A 5 -4.34 -15.76 4.91
C CYS A 5 -5.68 -15.38 4.28
N THR A 6 -6.08 -16.06 3.21
CA THR A 6 -7.44 -15.91 2.70
C THR A 6 -8.35 -16.85 3.47
N GLY A 7 -8.97 -16.35 4.53
CA GLY A 7 -10.13 -16.99 5.13
C GLY A 7 -11.32 -16.87 4.18
N THR A 8 -11.86 -18.01 3.75
CA THR A 8 -13.09 -18.20 2.94
C THR A 8 -13.09 -17.74 1.47
N ALA A 9 -13.22 -18.73 0.58
CA ALA A 9 -13.49 -18.58 -0.84
C ALA A 9 -14.88 -17.94 -1.05
N GLY A 10 -14.96 -16.87 -1.85
CA GLY A 10 -16.22 -16.21 -2.23
C GLY A 10 -16.21 -14.68 -2.13
N LYS A 11 -15.32 -14.08 -1.33
CA LYS A 11 -15.10 -12.62 -1.34
C LYS A 11 -14.03 -12.26 -2.36
N VAL A 12 -14.29 -11.25 -3.20
CA VAL A 12 -13.23 -10.58 -3.96
C VAL A 12 -12.21 -10.10 -2.95
N THR A 13 -11.05 -10.76 -2.89
CA THR A 13 -9.97 -10.34 -2.00
C THR A 13 -9.41 -9.05 -2.55
N ASN A 14 -9.89 -7.95 -1.99
CA ASN A 14 -9.35 -6.61 -2.15
C ASN A 14 -7.96 -6.60 -1.47
N CYS A 15 -6.92 -7.00 -2.19
CA CYS A 15 -5.56 -7.02 -1.67
C CYS A 15 -4.94 -5.63 -1.84
N GLN A 16 -5.40 -4.68 -1.02
CA GLN A 16 -4.68 -3.44 -0.77
C GLN A 16 -3.45 -3.72 0.11
N ALA A 17 -2.34 -3.06 -0.20
CA ALA A 17 -1.14 -3.08 0.63
C ALA A 17 -1.04 -1.76 1.39
N GLY A 18 -1.01 -1.83 2.73
CA GLY A 18 -0.79 -0.66 3.58
C GLY A 18 0.69 -0.53 3.97
N LEU A 19 1.17 0.70 4.09
CA LEU A 19 2.44 1.05 4.72
C LEU A 19 2.12 1.81 6.02
N SER A 20 2.69 1.40 7.14
CA SER A 20 2.56 2.10 8.42
C SER A 20 3.88 2.74 8.84
N LEU A 21 3.80 3.94 9.42
CA LEU A 21 4.90 4.60 10.13
C LEU A 21 4.73 4.35 11.63
N HIS A 22 5.82 3.95 12.29
CA HIS A 22 5.84 3.68 13.72
C HIS A 22 6.88 4.54 14.41
N LEU A 23 6.50 5.15 15.53
CA LEU A 23 7.45 5.62 16.51
C LEU A 23 7.81 4.45 17.42
N ALA A 24 9.10 4.29 17.70
CA ALA A 24 9.62 3.22 18.53
C ALA A 24 10.57 3.79 19.59
N SER A 25 10.45 3.26 20.80
CA SER A 25 11.39 3.39 21.90
C SER A 25 11.82 2.00 22.37
N ASP A 26 12.76 1.93 23.31
CA ASP A 26 13.21 0.66 23.88
C ASP A 26 12.08 -0.13 24.58
N SER A 27 11.03 0.55 25.03
CA SER A 27 9.93 -0.05 25.80
C SER A 27 8.62 -0.19 25.01
N ALA A 28 8.46 0.50 23.90
CA ALA A 28 7.19 0.52 23.16
C ALA A 28 7.36 0.84 21.67
N SER A 29 6.34 0.49 20.89
CA SER A 29 6.15 1.06 19.56
C SER A 29 4.69 1.39 19.33
N ALA A 30 4.42 2.48 18.62
CA ALA A 30 3.08 2.92 18.26
C ALA A 30 3.04 3.29 16.79
N ALA A 31 2.04 2.77 16.07
CA ALA A 31 1.77 3.21 14.71
C ALA A 31 1.18 4.62 14.77
N VAL A 32 1.79 5.56 14.08
CA VAL A 32 1.38 6.97 14.06
C VAL A 32 0.69 7.37 12.77
N ASP A 33 0.94 6.65 11.67
CA ASP A 33 0.32 6.94 10.38
C ASP A 33 0.27 5.68 9.49
N TRP A 34 -0.68 5.65 8.55
CA TRP A 34 -0.97 4.56 7.61
C TRP A 34 -1.31 5.11 6.23
N ARG A 35 -0.64 4.62 5.18
CA ARG A 35 -0.89 5.00 3.79
C ARG A 35 -1.13 3.78 2.91
N LEU A 36 -1.97 3.93 1.89
CA LEU A 36 -2.10 2.93 0.82
C LEU A 36 -0.83 2.95 -0.02
N PHE A 37 -0.15 1.79 -0.12
CA PHE A 37 1.01 1.60 -0.98
C PHE A 37 0.59 0.86 -2.26
N LEU A 38 0.88 1.49 -3.40
CA LEU A 38 0.67 0.88 -4.70
C LEU A 38 2.01 0.44 -5.31
N PRO A 39 2.24 -0.86 -5.59
CA PRO A 39 3.45 -1.29 -6.29
C PRO A 39 3.48 -0.77 -7.74
N GLU A 40 4.68 -0.53 -8.29
CA GLU A 40 4.87 -0.09 -9.68
C GLU A 40 4.08 -0.92 -10.71
N SER A 41 4.04 -2.25 -10.54
CA SER A 41 3.27 -3.14 -11.44
C SER A 41 1.76 -2.92 -11.48
N TRP A 42 1.22 -2.16 -10.53
CA TRP A 42 -0.20 -1.77 -10.48
C TRP A 42 -0.43 -0.32 -10.93
N ASP A 43 0.61 0.45 -11.18
CA ASP A 43 0.49 1.85 -11.60
C ASP A 43 0.46 1.94 -13.14
N PRO A 44 -0.63 2.40 -13.78
CA PRO A 44 -0.69 2.56 -15.23
C PRO A 44 0.36 3.53 -15.78
N ALA A 45 0.86 4.46 -14.97
CA ALA A 45 1.89 5.43 -15.38
C ALA A 45 3.31 4.86 -15.27
N SER A 46 3.49 3.69 -14.64
CA SER A 46 4.82 3.08 -14.48
C SER A 46 5.24 2.29 -15.72
N PRO A 47 6.52 2.32 -16.12
CA PRO A 47 7.04 1.44 -17.16
C PRO A 47 6.98 -0.06 -16.78
N LYS A 48 6.76 -0.38 -15.50
CA LYS A 48 6.62 -1.76 -15.00
C LYS A 48 5.16 -2.19 -14.88
N ALA A 49 4.22 -1.38 -15.37
CA ALA A 49 2.79 -1.66 -15.30
C ALA A 49 2.44 -3.02 -15.93
N GLU A 50 1.67 -3.83 -15.21
CA GLU A 50 1.11 -5.07 -15.75
C GLU A 50 -0.40 -4.87 -15.98
N GLY A 51 -0.85 -4.98 -17.23
CA GLY A 51 -2.25 -4.69 -17.59
C GLY A 51 -3.28 -5.44 -16.76
N ALA A 52 -3.01 -6.70 -16.41
CA ALA A 52 -3.89 -7.52 -15.57
C ALA A 52 -3.99 -7.01 -14.12
N LYS A 53 -2.95 -6.38 -13.56
CA LYS A 53 -2.96 -5.78 -12.22
C LYS A 53 -3.62 -4.41 -12.25
N THR A 54 -3.26 -3.57 -13.20
CA THR A 54 -3.87 -2.25 -13.41
C THR A 54 -5.38 -2.34 -13.61
N ALA A 55 -5.86 -3.30 -14.40
CA ALA A 55 -7.31 -3.51 -14.63
C ALA A 55 -8.08 -3.89 -13.35
N ARG A 56 -7.41 -4.47 -12.35
CA ARG A 56 -8.03 -4.91 -11.09
C ARG A 56 -8.18 -3.80 -10.06
N ARG A 57 -7.54 -2.63 -10.27
CA ARG A 57 -7.53 -1.52 -9.31
C ARG A 57 -8.93 -1.11 -8.85
N ALA A 58 -9.84 -0.90 -9.79
CA ALA A 58 -11.22 -0.53 -9.49
C ALA A 58 -11.94 -1.61 -8.65
N GLY A 59 -11.77 -2.89 -9.03
CA GLY A 59 -12.33 -4.02 -8.26
C GLY A 59 -11.66 -4.21 -6.88
N CYS A 60 -10.45 -3.68 -6.69
CA CYS A 60 -9.76 -3.60 -5.42
C CYS A 60 -9.96 -2.24 -4.72
N GLY A 61 -10.92 -1.41 -5.14
CA GLY A 61 -11.23 -0.14 -4.49
C GLY A 61 -10.04 0.81 -4.38
N ILE A 62 -9.06 0.70 -5.28
CA ILE A 62 -7.89 1.59 -5.34
C ILE A 62 -8.33 2.84 -6.11
N PRO A 63 -8.28 4.05 -5.51
CA PRO A 63 -8.62 5.28 -6.22
C PRO A 63 -7.76 5.49 -7.47
N ALA A 64 -8.31 6.17 -8.47
CA ALA A 64 -7.63 6.35 -9.76
C ALA A 64 -6.40 7.26 -9.65
N GLU A 65 -6.47 8.23 -8.75
CA GLU A 65 -5.44 9.22 -8.42
C GLU A 65 -4.24 8.63 -7.66
N VAL A 66 -4.38 7.44 -7.07
CA VAL A 66 -3.30 6.81 -6.30
C VAL A 66 -2.26 6.23 -7.27
N GLY A 67 -1.10 6.87 -7.36
CA GLY A 67 0.05 6.36 -8.11
C GLY A 67 0.99 5.52 -7.25
N HIS A 68 1.98 4.89 -7.90
CA HIS A 68 3.13 4.37 -7.19
C HIS A 68 3.97 5.52 -6.64
N VAL A 69 4.37 5.39 -5.38
CA VAL A 69 5.39 6.23 -4.75
C VAL A 69 6.35 5.30 -4.03
N GLU A 70 7.64 5.62 -4.09
CA GLU A 70 8.66 4.88 -3.37
C GLU A 70 8.36 4.84 -1.87
N LYS A 71 8.55 3.68 -1.24
CA LYS A 71 8.20 3.51 0.18
C LYS A 71 8.90 4.50 1.09
N TRP A 72 10.20 4.76 0.85
CA TRP A 72 10.97 5.72 1.65
C TRP A 72 10.42 7.14 1.52
N ARG A 73 9.94 7.52 0.33
CA ARG A 73 9.37 8.84 0.08
C ARG A 73 8.03 8.98 0.79
N LEU A 74 7.17 7.96 0.72
CA LEU A 74 5.94 7.91 1.53
C LEU A 74 6.23 8.05 3.01
N THR A 75 7.25 7.35 3.53
CA THR A 75 7.62 7.46 4.95
C THR A 75 8.14 8.85 5.32
N LEU A 76 8.90 9.52 4.44
CA LEU A 76 9.34 10.89 4.66
C LEU A 76 8.16 11.86 4.66
N ASP A 77 7.27 11.77 3.67
CA ASP A 77 6.07 12.61 3.60
C ASP A 77 5.21 12.45 4.87
N MET A 78 5.04 11.21 5.34
CA MET A 78 4.36 10.90 6.62
C MET A 78 5.09 11.49 7.83
N SER A 79 6.43 11.58 7.80
CA SER A 79 7.21 12.11 8.92
C SER A 79 7.13 13.64 9.00
N ASP A 80 7.17 14.32 7.84
CA ASP A 80 7.10 15.78 7.75
C ASP A 80 5.71 16.32 8.15
N GLU A 81 4.64 15.59 7.83
CA GLU A 81 3.26 15.96 8.22
C GLU A 81 2.96 15.78 9.72
N ASN A 82 3.74 14.95 10.43
CA ASN A 82 3.52 14.60 11.84
C ASN A 82 4.50 15.33 12.80
N GLN A 83 5.13 16.42 12.36
CA GLN A 83 5.91 17.35 13.20
C GLN A 83 4.99 18.36 13.91
#